data_AF-A0A812KUC9-F1
#
_entry.id   AF-A0A812KUC9-F1
#
_cell.length_a   1.000
_cell.length_b   1.000
_cell.length_c   1.000
_cell.angle_alpha   90.00
_cell.angle_beta   90.00
_cell.angle_gamma   90.00
#
_symmetry.space_group_name_H-M   'P 1'
#
loop_
_entity.id
_entity.type
_entity.pdbx_description
1 polymer ?
#
loop_
_entity_poly.entity_id
_entity_poly.type
_entity_poly.pdbx_seq_one_letter_code
_entity_poly.pdbx_strand_id
1 'polypeptide(L)'
;MRHTCILGGDCNAEVSELTPHVGRALLKKRGHDGNKDAGEGLPELLQTHGLCLLNTWHGRNKATNLTSGALSQIDFVAVRVQWADRLAKQSDSLPACPVGAWKANRHFPVQASIKLVSPWHLIRQPKPAGALIDKVAHDLSQIPSALSPGELTVKVDSILIRRAEQMDRAKKIKRQKIQDIMCELEQAAQRGDQGSTYAAVRRLAPWKPASSGFLTPTLQLQALTVHAQDKFCQGTDYRPTGVLLEGLAVTSDQLQSALSKLPIRKAAPPGAAPSALWKNSAEDLAETFLYPVTHMWGSGQTGRAPSIWKDANMVWMPKPNKDPSLLANLRPIGLVHPMGKSICTLLRSRLLPVLTQALITRPQFAYAKGRSTLDALLRAHGHLTRTRQEI
;
A
#
# COMPACT_ATOMS: atom_id res chain seq x y z
N MET A 1 -5.66 33.84 -1.34
CA MET A 1 -4.30 34.09 -0.79
C MET A 1 -3.37 33.11 -1.50
N ARG A 2 -2.34 33.60 -2.19
CA ARG A 2 -1.66 32.88 -3.28
C ARG A 2 -0.43 32.13 -2.76
N HIS A 3 -0.60 30.88 -2.37
CA HIS A 3 0.41 30.13 -1.60
C HIS A 3 1.26 29.18 -2.45
N THR A 4 2.55 29.06 -2.09
CA THR A 4 3.40 27.94 -2.49
C THR A 4 2.81 26.66 -1.90
N CYS A 5 2.31 25.76 -2.76
CA CYS A 5 1.83 24.44 -2.36
C CYS A 5 2.98 23.43 -2.38
N ILE A 6 3.11 22.70 -1.27
CA ILE A 6 4.10 21.64 -1.06
C ILE A 6 3.32 20.38 -0.71
N LEU A 7 3.57 19.30 -1.43
CA LEU A 7 3.10 17.96 -1.10
C LEU A 7 4.30 17.15 -0.64
N GLY A 8 4.22 16.48 0.51
CA GLY A 8 5.31 15.62 0.96
C GLY A 8 4.85 14.52 1.90
N GLY A 9 5.62 13.43 1.92
CA GLY A 9 5.40 12.31 2.84
C GLY A 9 5.85 10.97 2.27
N ASP A 10 5.60 9.92 3.05
CA ASP A 10 5.78 8.52 2.63
C ASP A 10 4.67 8.13 1.65
N CYS A 11 5.02 8.03 0.37
CA CYS A 11 4.07 7.67 -0.67
C CYS A 11 3.93 6.15 -0.83
N ASN A 12 4.82 5.34 -0.22
CA ASN A 12 4.91 3.89 -0.43
C ASN A 12 4.82 3.46 -1.91
N ALA A 13 5.22 4.35 -2.82
CA ALA A 13 5.03 4.20 -4.26
C ALA A 13 6.38 4.24 -4.97
N GLU A 14 6.52 3.36 -5.96
CA GLU A 14 7.64 3.40 -6.88
C GLU A 14 7.32 4.42 -7.99
N VAL A 15 8.29 5.24 -8.35
CA VAL A 15 8.16 6.21 -9.45
C VAL A 15 9.19 5.90 -10.53
N SER A 16 8.78 6.04 -11.78
CA SER A 16 9.66 5.98 -12.94
C SER A 16 9.96 7.38 -13.45
N GLU A 17 11.06 7.52 -14.20
CA GLU A 17 11.38 8.79 -14.88
C GLU A 17 10.17 9.27 -15.69
N LEU A 18 9.78 10.52 -15.47
CA LEU A 18 8.62 11.14 -16.08
C LEU A 18 8.85 12.64 -16.15
N THR A 19 9.62 13.09 -17.15
CA THR A 19 9.92 14.52 -17.31
C THR A 19 8.63 15.31 -17.65
N PRO A 20 8.38 16.49 -17.04
CA PRO A 20 9.21 17.23 -16.07
C PRO A 20 8.88 16.96 -14.59
N HIS A 21 8.13 15.90 -14.29
CA HIS A 21 7.60 15.58 -12.97
C HIS A 21 8.54 14.75 -12.09
N VAL A 22 9.32 13.85 -12.70
CA VAL A 22 10.21 12.91 -12.01
C VAL A 22 11.53 12.83 -12.78
N GLY A 23 12.65 13.06 -12.08
CA GLY A 23 14.00 13.03 -12.65
C GLY A 23 14.62 11.62 -12.70
N ARG A 24 15.93 11.58 -12.98
CA ARG A 24 16.72 10.35 -13.20
C ARG A 24 17.43 9.82 -11.96
N ALA A 25 17.49 10.58 -10.86
CA ALA A 25 18.12 10.15 -9.62
C ALA A 25 17.21 9.21 -8.83
N LEU A 26 16.90 8.06 -9.44
CA LEU A 26 16.05 7.01 -8.89
C LEU A 26 16.91 5.83 -8.42
N LEU A 27 16.50 5.20 -7.32
CA LEU A 27 17.11 3.97 -6.83
C LEU A 27 16.66 2.79 -7.72
N LYS A 28 17.55 2.29 -8.58
CA LYS A 28 17.26 1.16 -9.49
C LYS A 28 17.04 -0.13 -8.70
N LYS A 29 16.02 -0.92 -9.08
CA LYS A 29 15.81 -2.27 -8.54
C LYS A 29 16.97 -3.20 -8.89
N ARG A 30 17.43 -3.99 -7.92
CA ARG A 30 18.03 -5.32 -8.17
C ARG A 30 16.89 -6.31 -8.39
N GLY A 31 16.46 -6.46 -9.64
CA GLY A 31 15.57 -7.54 -10.08
C GLY A 31 14.10 -7.40 -9.70
N HIS A 32 13.25 -7.72 -10.67
CA HIS A 32 11.80 -7.96 -10.61
C HIS A 32 10.86 -6.77 -10.81
N ASP A 33 10.13 -6.86 -11.94
CA ASP A 33 9.02 -6.01 -12.35
C ASP A 33 8.03 -5.80 -11.19
N GLY A 34 7.97 -4.55 -10.72
CA GLY A 34 7.08 -4.12 -9.66
C GLY A 34 5.62 -4.23 -10.07
N ASN A 35 4.79 -4.58 -9.09
CA ASN A 35 3.34 -4.52 -9.13
C ASN A 35 2.88 -3.18 -9.72
N LYS A 36 2.31 -3.19 -10.94
CA LYS A 36 1.89 -1.98 -11.66
C LYS A 36 0.79 -1.21 -10.93
N ASP A 37 -0.03 -1.90 -10.15
CA ASP A 37 -1.25 -1.34 -9.55
C ASP A 37 -1.00 -0.47 -8.30
N ALA A 38 0.18 -0.57 -7.67
CA ALA A 38 0.48 0.23 -6.47
C ALA A 38 1.00 1.65 -6.79
N GLY A 39 1.29 1.92 -8.06
CA GLY A 39 1.92 3.17 -8.51
C GLY A 39 1.07 4.02 -9.43
N GLU A 40 -0.20 3.69 -9.71
CA GLU A 40 -0.97 4.42 -10.74
C GLU A 40 -1.42 5.82 -10.28
N GLY A 41 -1.78 6.01 -9.01
CA GLY A 41 -2.35 7.28 -8.54
C GLY A 41 -1.35 8.42 -8.36
N LEU A 42 -0.07 8.15 -8.05
CA LEU A 42 0.92 9.20 -7.83
C LEU A 42 1.37 9.88 -9.13
N PRO A 43 1.77 9.19 -10.20
CA PRO A 43 2.05 9.80 -11.50
C PRO A 43 0.88 10.60 -12.05
N GLU A 44 -0.35 10.08 -11.94
CA GLU A 44 -1.56 10.80 -12.36
C GLU A 44 -1.77 12.09 -11.56
N LEU A 45 -1.56 12.04 -10.23
CA LEU A 45 -1.58 13.20 -9.35
C LEU A 45 -0.56 14.27 -9.77
N LEU A 46 0.67 13.85 -10.07
CA LEU A 46 1.75 14.75 -10.48
C LEU A 46 1.44 15.42 -11.83
N GLN A 47 0.97 14.65 -12.81
CA GLN A 47 0.65 15.16 -14.14
C GLN A 47 -0.54 16.12 -14.11
N THR A 48 -1.63 15.72 -13.44
CA THR A 48 -2.86 16.51 -13.36
C THR A 48 -2.60 17.91 -12.80
N HIS A 49 -1.80 17.98 -11.73
CA HIS A 49 -1.53 19.21 -10.99
C HIS A 49 -0.21 19.90 -11.35
N GLY A 50 0.56 19.33 -12.28
CA GLY A 50 1.82 19.89 -12.73
C GLY A 50 2.86 19.92 -11.61
N LEU A 51 3.00 18.84 -10.84
CA LEU A 51 3.92 18.73 -9.71
C LEU A 51 5.22 18.02 -10.09
N CYS A 52 6.31 18.36 -9.43
CA CYS A 52 7.65 17.84 -9.65
C CYS A 52 8.21 17.30 -8.34
N LEU A 53 8.61 16.02 -8.33
CA LEU A 53 9.29 15.37 -7.21
C LEU A 53 10.74 15.85 -7.14
N LEU A 54 11.05 16.65 -6.14
CA LEU A 54 12.31 17.38 -6.05
C LEU A 54 13.50 16.46 -5.83
N ASN A 55 13.38 15.48 -4.93
CA ASN A 55 14.42 14.53 -4.55
C ASN A 55 14.60 13.36 -5.55
N THR A 56 14.29 13.61 -6.83
CA THR A 56 14.47 12.64 -7.93
C THR A 56 15.39 13.15 -9.04
N TRP A 57 16.00 14.32 -8.89
CA TRP A 57 16.79 14.98 -9.94
C TRP A 57 18.30 14.91 -9.73
N HIS A 58 18.83 15.68 -8.78
CA HIS A 58 20.28 15.86 -8.59
C HIS A 58 20.78 15.46 -7.19
N GLY A 59 19.89 15.00 -6.30
CA GLY A 59 20.25 14.52 -4.97
C GLY A 59 21.29 13.39 -5.03
N ARG A 60 22.25 13.41 -4.10
CA ARG A 60 23.33 12.42 -4.00
C ARG A 60 22.80 11.15 -3.32
N ASN A 61 22.02 11.31 -2.26
CA ASN A 61 21.46 10.25 -1.45
C ASN A 61 20.02 9.91 -1.88
N LYS A 62 19.88 8.91 -2.75
CA LYS A 62 18.58 8.52 -3.32
C LYS A 62 17.67 7.79 -2.34
N ALA A 63 18.23 7.02 -1.41
CA ALA A 63 17.46 6.21 -0.48
C ALA A 63 16.80 7.09 0.59
N THR A 64 15.50 6.92 0.82
CA THR A 64 14.76 7.63 1.87
C THR A 64 14.27 6.70 2.97
N ASN A 65 14.43 5.39 2.83
CA ASN A 65 14.09 4.42 3.86
C ASN A 65 15.11 3.28 3.92
N LEU A 66 15.37 2.80 5.13
CA LEU A 66 16.11 1.58 5.44
C LEU A 66 15.20 0.64 6.23
N THR A 67 14.95 -0.55 5.68
CA THR A 67 14.17 -1.59 6.34
C THR A 67 14.89 -2.94 6.26
N SER A 68 15.35 -3.45 7.41
CA SER A 68 16.10 -4.71 7.56
C SER A 68 17.18 -4.88 6.49
N GLY A 69 18.07 -3.89 6.40
CA GLY A 69 19.19 -3.87 5.46
C GLY A 69 18.87 -3.45 4.02
N ALA A 70 17.60 -3.38 3.65
CA ALA A 70 17.19 -2.96 2.31
C ALA A 70 16.89 -1.45 2.24
N LEU A 71 17.49 -0.77 1.25
CA LEU A 71 17.24 0.64 0.96
C LEU A 71 16.12 0.81 -0.06
N SER A 72 15.23 1.77 0.17
CA SER A 72 14.19 2.17 -0.78
C SER A 72 14.04 3.70 -0.87
N GLN A 73 13.41 4.17 -1.94
CA GLN A 73 13.09 5.58 -2.16
C GLN A 73 11.56 5.72 -2.27
N ILE A 74 10.91 6.11 -1.18
CA ILE A 74 9.45 6.13 -1.03
C ILE A 74 8.92 7.44 -0.42
N ASP A 75 9.76 8.19 0.28
CA ASP A 75 9.46 9.54 0.75
C ASP A 75 9.81 10.59 -0.31
N PHE A 76 8.85 11.45 -0.66
CA PHE A 76 9.04 12.48 -1.67
C PHE A 76 8.58 13.85 -1.20
N VAL A 77 9.19 14.89 -1.77
CA VAL A 77 8.73 16.28 -1.67
C VAL A 77 8.41 16.78 -3.07
N ALA A 78 7.22 17.33 -3.27
CA ALA A 78 6.72 17.79 -4.54
C ALA A 78 6.22 19.24 -4.48
N VAL A 79 6.56 20.00 -5.52
CA VAL A 79 6.08 21.38 -5.75
C VAL A 79 5.65 21.52 -7.19
N ARG A 80 5.01 22.62 -7.60
CA ARG A 80 4.71 22.82 -9.03
C ARG A 80 5.99 22.85 -9.87
N VAL A 81 5.94 22.29 -11.07
CA VAL A 81 7.07 22.22 -12.02
C VAL A 81 7.71 23.59 -12.23
N GLN A 82 6.90 24.64 -12.39
CA GLN A 82 7.37 26.02 -12.56
C GLN A 82 8.16 26.59 -11.35
N TRP A 83 8.06 25.96 -10.17
CA TRP A 83 8.78 26.34 -8.96
C TRP A 83 9.90 25.37 -8.60
N ALA A 84 10.05 24.28 -9.36
CA ALA A 84 11.13 23.31 -9.19
C ALA A 84 12.40 23.83 -9.87
N ASP A 85 12.99 24.88 -9.29
CA ASP A 85 14.24 25.46 -9.74
C ASP A 85 15.43 24.51 -9.52
N ARG A 86 16.63 24.94 -9.94
CA ARG A 86 17.83 24.12 -9.83
C ARG A 86 18.19 23.78 -8.39
N LEU A 87 17.95 24.69 -7.44
CA LEU A 87 18.24 24.49 -6.03
C LEU A 87 17.23 23.53 -5.39
N ALA A 88 15.94 23.67 -5.72
CA ALA A 88 14.90 22.73 -5.31
C ALA A 88 15.17 21.32 -5.82
N LYS A 89 15.63 21.17 -7.06
CA LYS A 89 16.02 19.87 -7.65
C LYS A 89 17.31 19.27 -7.08
N GLN A 90 18.02 19.98 -6.20
CA GLN A 90 19.11 19.44 -5.39
C GLN A 90 18.62 18.86 -4.05
N SER A 91 17.30 18.77 -3.84
CA SER A 91 16.73 18.11 -2.67
C SER A 91 17.27 16.71 -2.50
N ASP A 92 17.60 16.35 -1.27
CA ASP A 92 18.33 15.12 -0.96
C ASP A 92 17.88 14.52 0.37
N SER A 93 18.07 13.22 0.52
CA SER A 93 17.87 12.58 1.82
C SER A 93 19.04 12.86 2.76
N LEU A 94 18.77 12.82 4.07
CA LEU A 94 19.73 13.05 5.14
C LEU A 94 19.95 11.78 5.99
N PRO A 95 20.77 10.81 5.53
CA PRO A 95 21.03 9.57 6.28
C PRO A 95 21.69 9.79 7.65
N ALA A 96 22.45 10.88 7.80
CA ALA A 96 23.14 11.26 9.02
C ALA A 96 22.27 12.09 9.98
N CYS A 97 20.99 12.32 9.66
CA CYS A 97 20.10 13.05 10.55
C CYS A 97 19.93 12.27 11.88
N PRO A 98 20.13 12.91 13.05
CA PRO A 98 20.01 12.23 14.34
C PRO A 98 18.56 11.81 14.64
N VAL A 99 17.57 12.43 13.99
CA VAL A 99 16.15 12.12 14.18
C VAL A 99 15.85 10.69 13.71
N GLY A 100 15.47 9.83 14.64
CA GLY A 100 15.15 8.43 14.36
C GLY A 100 16.37 7.54 14.09
N ALA A 101 17.59 8.04 14.32
CA ALA A 101 18.83 7.30 14.04
C ALA A 101 18.96 6.01 14.87
N TRP A 102 18.36 5.97 16.07
CA TRP A 102 18.35 4.81 16.97
C TRP A 102 17.51 3.63 16.45
N LYS A 103 16.67 3.83 15.43
CA LYS A 103 15.83 2.76 14.88
C LYS A 103 16.59 1.95 13.83
N ALA A 104 16.53 0.62 13.95
CA ALA A 104 17.05 -0.31 12.95
C ALA A 104 16.31 -0.20 11.60
N ASN A 105 14.99 0.00 11.64
CA ASN A 105 14.18 0.37 10.49
C ASN A 105 13.83 1.86 10.58
N ARG A 106 14.29 2.67 9.62
CA ARG A 106 14.12 4.13 9.69
C ARG A 106 13.91 4.79 8.34
N HIS A 107 13.22 5.91 8.35
CA HIS A 107 13.15 6.85 7.24
C HIS A 107 14.25 7.89 7.39
N PHE A 108 14.91 8.22 6.29
CA PHE A 108 15.86 9.33 6.19
C PHE A 108 15.08 10.59 5.77
N PRO A 109 15.09 11.65 6.60
CA PRO A 109 14.42 12.90 6.24
C PRO A 109 14.89 13.43 4.90
N VAL A 110 13.97 13.98 4.10
CA VAL A 110 14.31 14.67 2.85
C VAL A 110 14.40 16.16 3.13
N GLN A 111 15.54 16.75 2.79
CA GLN A 111 15.75 18.19 2.84
C GLN A 111 15.53 18.78 1.45
N ALA A 112 14.75 19.85 1.40
CA ALA A 112 14.45 20.59 0.18
C ALA A 112 14.55 22.10 0.42
N SER A 113 15.05 22.82 -0.59
CA SER A 113 14.96 24.28 -0.64
C SER A 113 13.85 24.67 -1.61
N ILE A 114 12.87 25.43 -1.15
CA ILE A 114 11.71 25.79 -1.97
C ILE A 114 11.57 27.30 -1.94
N LYS A 115 11.65 27.92 -3.12
CA LYS A 115 11.43 29.36 -3.25
C LYS A 115 9.96 29.67 -2.94
N LEU A 116 9.74 30.47 -1.89
CA LEU A 116 8.43 31.04 -1.61
C LEU A 116 8.15 32.10 -2.67
N VAL A 117 7.01 31.97 -3.35
CA VAL A 117 6.64 32.90 -4.42
C VAL A 117 5.66 33.92 -3.85
N SER A 118 6.02 35.19 -3.93
CA SER A 118 5.12 36.27 -3.48
C SER A 118 3.85 36.31 -4.34
N PRO A 119 2.69 36.66 -3.76
CA PRO A 119 1.40 36.62 -4.44
C PRO A 119 1.36 37.29 -5.82
N TRP A 120 2.06 38.41 -6.00
CA TRP A 120 2.01 39.24 -7.22
C TRP A 120 2.73 38.62 -8.44
N HIS A 121 3.63 37.66 -8.25
CA HIS A 121 4.35 36.98 -9.34
C HIS A 121 3.56 35.83 -10.00
N LEU A 122 2.31 35.59 -9.59
CA LEU A 122 1.46 34.49 -10.06
C LEU A 122 0.51 34.91 -11.20
N ILE A 123 0.98 35.82 -12.05
CA ILE A 123 0.28 36.19 -13.29
C ILE A 123 0.17 34.95 -14.17
N ARG A 124 -1.06 34.66 -14.63
CA ARG A 124 -1.43 33.48 -15.42
C ARG A 124 -0.46 33.28 -16.58
N GLN A 125 0.26 32.17 -16.56
CA GLN A 125 0.93 31.61 -17.73
C GLN A 125 0.19 30.33 -18.13
N PRO A 126 -0.12 30.12 -19.43
CA PRO A 126 -0.71 28.87 -19.90
C PRO A 126 0.22 27.69 -19.59
N LYS A 127 -0.36 26.55 -19.23
CA LYS A 127 0.39 25.31 -18.94
C LYS A 127 1.31 24.94 -20.12
N PRO A 128 2.60 24.63 -19.91
CA PRO A 128 3.30 23.69 -20.77
C PRO A 128 2.80 22.30 -20.38
N ALA A 129 2.01 21.70 -21.25
CA ALA A 129 1.45 20.39 -21.03
C ALA A 129 2.53 19.31 -21.28
N GLY A 130 2.47 18.16 -20.58
CA GLY A 130 3.50 17.12 -20.60
C GLY A 130 3.01 15.75 -21.10
N ALA A 131 3.91 15.04 -21.80
CA ALA A 131 4.10 13.60 -22.05
C ALA A 131 2.96 12.71 -22.58
N LEU A 132 1.67 13.06 -22.48
CA LEU A 132 0.63 12.49 -23.36
C LEU A 132 0.70 13.10 -24.79
N ILE A 133 1.51 14.15 -24.89
CA ILE A 133 1.52 15.14 -25.96
C ILE A 133 2.40 14.72 -27.11
N ASP A 134 3.49 13.97 -26.91
CA ASP A 134 4.39 13.75 -28.06
C ASP A 134 3.75 12.94 -29.19
N LYS A 135 2.75 12.11 -28.88
CA LYS A 135 1.98 11.37 -29.89
C LYS A 135 0.60 11.97 -30.15
N VAL A 136 -0.11 12.48 -29.14
CA VAL A 136 -1.41 13.14 -29.38
C VAL A 136 -1.20 14.48 -30.07
N ALA A 137 -0.20 15.27 -29.70
CA ALA A 137 0.18 16.49 -30.41
C ALA A 137 0.76 16.21 -31.80
N HIS A 138 1.39 15.06 -32.05
CA HIS A 138 1.71 14.65 -33.41
C HIS A 138 0.43 14.47 -34.24
N ASP A 139 -0.56 13.70 -33.78
CA ASP A 139 -1.82 13.49 -34.50
C ASP A 139 -2.67 14.78 -34.59
N LEU A 140 -2.67 15.62 -33.54
CA LEU A 140 -3.34 16.92 -33.51
C LEU A 140 -2.63 17.94 -34.40
N SER A 141 -1.31 17.85 -34.61
CA SER A 141 -0.56 18.70 -35.53
C SER A 141 -0.87 18.42 -37.00
N GLN A 142 -1.51 17.29 -37.30
CA GLN A 142 -2.00 16.94 -38.63
C GLN A 142 -3.42 17.47 -38.89
N ILE A 143 -4.03 18.18 -37.93
CA ILE A 143 -5.34 18.81 -38.09
C ILE A 143 -5.17 20.12 -38.89
N PRO A 144 -5.88 20.29 -40.03
CA PRO A 144 -5.83 21.54 -40.78
C PRO A 144 -6.27 22.74 -39.94
N SER A 145 -5.54 23.86 -40.06
CA SER A 145 -5.74 25.09 -39.29
C SER A 145 -7.02 25.88 -39.63
N ALA A 146 -7.76 25.48 -40.67
CA ALA A 146 -8.94 26.18 -41.18
C ALA A 146 -10.29 25.50 -40.83
N LEU A 147 -10.37 24.78 -39.71
CA LEU A 147 -11.61 24.10 -39.27
C LEU A 147 -12.45 24.98 -38.35
N SER A 148 -13.77 24.87 -38.46
CA SER A 148 -14.67 25.53 -37.53
C SER A 148 -14.58 24.90 -36.12
N PRO A 149 -14.94 25.63 -35.04
CA PRO A 149 -14.87 25.11 -33.67
C PRO A 149 -15.64 23.80 -33.45
N GLY A 150 -16.75 23.59 -34.17
CA GLY A 150 -17.54 22.37 -34.11
C GLY A 150 -16.83 21.17 -34.75
N GLU A 151 -16.25 21.36 -35.94
CA GLU A 151 -15.51 20.30 -36.65
C GLU A 151 -14.21 19.91 -35.94
N LEU A 152 -13.55 20.88 -35.32
CA LEU A 152 -12.36 20.66 -34.51
C LEU A 152 -12.67 19.73 -33.33
N THR A 153 -13.78 19.97 -32.64
CA THR A 153 -14.23 19.17 -31.49
C THR A 153 -14.47 17.71 -31.89
N VAL A 154 -15.21 17.49 -32.99
CA VAL A 154 -15.48 16.13 -33.51
C VAL A 154 -14.19 15.39 -33.88
N LYS A 155 -13.22 16.09 -34.48
CA LYS A 155 -11.95 15.48 -34.91
C LYS A 155 -11.07 15.12 -33.71
N VAL A 156 -11.02 15.98 -32.69
CA VAL A 156 -10.30 15.72 -31.43
C VAL A 156 -10.91 14.51 -30.71
N ASP A 157 -12.24 14.44 -30.59
CA ASP A 157 -12.93 13.33 -29.94
C ASP A 157 -12.67 12.00 -30.68
N SER A 158 -12.65 12.00 -32.01
CA SER A 158 -12.37 10.80 -32.81
C SER A 158 -10.96 10.24 -32.59
N ILE A 159 -9.97 11.10 -32.36
CA ILE A 159 -8.57 10.72 -32.08
C ILE A 159 -8.46 10.12 -30.67
N LEU A 160 -9.17 10.70 -29.70
CA LEU A 160 -9.20 10.21 -28.32
C LEU A 160 -9.88 8.83 -28.24
N ILE A 161 -11.02 8.66 -28.91
CA ILE A 161 -11.76 7.39 -28.97
C ILE A 161 -10.90 6.28 -29.60
N ARG A 162 -10.27 6.54 -30.76
CA ARG A 162 -9.42 5.56 -31.45
C ARG A 162 -8.26 5.07 -30.57
N ARG A 163 -7.71 5.93 -29.72
CA ARG A 163 -6.60 5.57 -28.82
C ARG A 163 -7.05 4.80 -27.59
N ALA A 164 -8.22 5.13 -27.03
CA ALA A 164 -8.83 4.32 -25.98
C ALA A 164 -9.07 2.88 -26.48
N GLU A 165 -9.55 2.73 -27.71
CA GLU A 165 -9.74 1.42 -28.36
C GLU A 165 -8.42 0.66 -28.57
N GLN A 166 -7.33 1.33 -28.98
CA GLN A 166 -6.03 0.68 -29.13
C GLN A 166 -5.46 0.15 -27.81
N MET A 167 -5.63 0.91 -26.71
CA MET A 167 -5.22 0.47 -25.38
C MET A 167 -6.02 -0.74 -24.92
N ASP A 168 -7.32 -0.73 -25.15
CA ASP A 168 -8.18 -1.85 -24.79
C ASP A 168 -7.87 -3.10 -25.63
N ARG A 169 -7.60 -2.93 -26.94
CA ARG A 169 -7.09 -3.99 -27.82
C ARG A 169 -5.76 -4.56 -27.32
N ALA A 170 -4.82 -3.72 -26.89
CA ALA A 170 -3.54 -4.20 -26.36
C ALA A 170 -3.71 -5.02 -25.06
N LYS A 171 -4.62 -4.60 -24.17
CA LYS A 171 -4.98 -5.37 -22.97
C LYS A 171 -5.61 -6.71 -23.34
N LYS A 172 -6.53 -6.72 -24.32
CA LYS A 172 -7.20 -7.92 -24.82
C LYS A 172 -6.19 -8.89 -25.45
N ILE A 173 -5.27 -8.41 -26.28
CA ILE A 173 -4.18 -9.20 -26.88
C ILE A 173 -3.30 -9.82 -25.80
N LYS A 174 -2.96 -9.08 -24.74
CA LYS A 174 -2.13 -9.62 -23.65
C LYS A 174 -2.84 -10.72 -22.88
N ARG A 175 -4.13 -10.55 -22.57
CA ARG A 175 -4.94 -11.60 -21.94
C ARG A 175 -5.06 -12.82 -22.83
N GLN A 176 -5.31 -12.62 -24.13
CA GLN A 176 -5.38 -13.69 -25.11
C GLN A 176 -4.07 -14.48 -25.15
N LYS A 177 -2.91 -13.82 -25.23
CA LYS A 177 -1.60 -14.50 -25.19
C LYS A 177 -1.41 -15.37 -23.95
N ILE A 178 -1.85 -14.93 -22.78
CA ILE A 178 -1.77 -15.74 -21.56
C ILE A 178 -2.71 -16.94 -21.65
N GLN A 179 -3.94 -16.73 -22.14
CA GLN A 179 -4.94 -17.78 -22.36
C GLN A 179 -4.42 -18.84 -23.35
N ASP A 180 -3.79 -18.41 -24.44
CA ASP A 180 -3.21 -19.28 -25.46
C ASP A 180 -2.09 -20.14 -24.88
N ILE A 181 -1.18 -19.55 -24.09
CA ILE A 181 -0.11 -20.29 -23.42
C ILE A 181 -0.66 -21.29 -22.40
N MET A 182 -1.75 -20.95 -21.69
CA MET A 182 -2.41 -21.88 -20.77
C MET A 182 -3.07 -23.05 -21.51
N CYS A 183 -3.73 -22.78 -22.65
CA CYS A 183 -4.30 -23.82 -23.51
C CYS A 183 -3.23 -24.74 -24.08
N GLU A 184 -2.10 -24.19 -24.57
CA GLU A 184 -0.93 -24.96 -25.00
C GLU A 184 -0.41 -25.88 -23.88
N LEU A 185 -0.36 -25.35 -22.65
CA LEU A 185 0.10 -26.08 -21.47
C LEU A 185 -0.85 -27.23 -21.11
N GLU A 186 -2.15 -26.99 -21.09
CA GLU A 186 -3.18 -28.01 -20.82
C GLU A 186 -3.15 -29.14 -21.87
N GLN A 187 -3.03 -28.78 -23.15
CA GLN A 187 -2.94 -29.75 -24.24
C GLN A 187 -1.64 -30.57 -24.18
N ALA A 188 -0.51 -29.92 -23.89
CA ALA A 188 0.77 -30.61 -23.71
C ALA A 188 0.71 -31.58 -22.51
N ALA A 189 0.08 -31.16 -21.42
CA ALA A 189 -0.13 -32.00 -20.24
C ALA A 189 -1.03 -33.21 -20.53
N GLN A 190 -2.13 -33.03 -21.27
CA GLN A 190 -3.01 -34.12 -21.69
C GLN A 190 -2.32 -35.14 -22.60
N ARG A 191 -1.39 -34.70 -23.45
CA ARG A 191 -0.58 -35.57 -24.33
C ARG A 191 0.62 -36.21 -23.62
N GLY A 192 0.88 -35.89 -22.36
CA GLY A 192 2.05 -36.36 -21.62
C GLY A 192 3.38 -35.78 -22.12
N ASP A 193 3.37 -34.70 -22.91
CA ASP A 193 4.58 -34.06 -23.43
C ASP A 193 5.18 -33.10 -22.40
N GLN A 194 6.04 -33.67 -21.56
CA GLN A 194 6.71 -32.94 -20.48
C GLN A 194 7.60 -31.80 -21.00
N GLY A 195 8.17 -31.91 -22.20
CA GLY A 195 9.06 -30.89 -22.78
C GLY A 195 8.31 -29.62 -23.15
N SER A 196 7.19 -29.77 -23.86
CA SER A 196 6.32 -28.64 -24.22
C SER A 196 5.64 -28.02 -23.00
N THR A 197 5.23 -28.83 -22.02
CA THR A 197 4.71 -28.32 -20.74
C THR A 197 5.76 -27.47 -20.02
N TYR A 198 7.01 -27.95 -19.92
CA TYR A 198 8.10 -27.21 -19.30
C TYR A 198 8.42 -25.90 -20.05
N ALA A 199 8.43 -25.92 -21.39
CA ALA A 199 8.66 -24.73 -22.21
C ALA A 199 7.54 -23.69 -22.05
N ALA A 200 6.28 -24.11 -21.95
CA ALA A 200 5.14 -23.23 -21.67
C ALA A 200 5.24 -22.60 -20.27
N VAL A 201 5.55 -23.41 -19.25
CA VAL A 201 5.79 -22.93 -17.88
C VAL A 201 6.91 -21.91 -17.82
N ARG A 202 8.02 -22.13 -18.54
CA ARG A 202 9.16 -21.20 -18.57
C ARG A 202 8.83 -19.88 -19.28
N ARG A 203 7.94 -19.90 -20.28
CA ARG A 203 7.41 -18.68 -20.93
C ARG A 203 6.50 -17.88 -20.01
N LEU A 204 5.73 -18.55 -19.14
CA LEU A 204 4.90 -17.91 -18.11
C LEU A 204 5.73 -17.41 -16.90
N ALA A 205 6.72 -18.19 -16.48
CA ALA A 205 7.53 -17.98 -15.29
C ALA A 205 8.98 -18.47 -15.54
N PRO A 206 9.87 -17.62 -16.10
CA PRO A 206 11.23 -18.01 -16.39
C PRO A 206 12.01 -18.32 -15.10
N TRP A 207 12.44 -19.58 -14.95
CA TRP A 207 13.24 -20.06 -13.82
C TRP A 207 14.60 -19.36 -13.77
N LYS A 208 15.02 -18.96 -12.56
CA LYS A 208 16.36 -18.46 -12.25
C LYS A 208 16.97 -19.34 -11.16
N PRO A 209 18.18 -19.88 -11.35
CA PRO A 209 18.87 -20.62 -10.29
C PRO A 209 19.15 -19.67 -9.11
N ALA A 210 18.75 -20.08 -7.90
CA ALA A 210 19.15 -19.42 -6.68
C ALA A 210 20.61 -19.80 -6.37
N SER A 211 21.48 -18.82 -6.20
CA SER A 211 22.93 -18.98 -6.02
C SER A 211 23.37 -19.40 -4.61
N SER A 212 22.43 -19.75 -3.73
CA SER A 212 22.70 -20.16 -2.35
C SER A 212 22.04 -21.50 -2.05
N GLY A 213 22.77 -22.42 -1.41
CA GLY A 213 22.26 -23.73 -1.00
C GLY A 213 20.98 -23.64 -0.17
N PHE A 214 20.13 -24.67 -0.27
CA PHE A 214 18.87 -24.74 0.48
C PHE A 214 19.15 -24.85 1.99
N LEU A 215 18.40 -24.09 2.79
CA LEU A 215 18.42 -24.25 4.25
C LEU A 215 17.68 -25.53 4.65
N THR A 216 18.18 -26.22 5.68
CA THR A 216 17.42 -27.28 6.35
C THR A 216 16.21 -26.68 7.08
N PRO A 217 15.14 -27.46 7.39
CA PRO A 217 13.98 -26.95 8.12
C PRO A 217 14.33 -26.27 9.44
N THR A 218 15.32 -26.81 10.17
CA THR A 218 15.80 -26.24 11.44
C THR A 218 16.48 -24.88 11.23
N LEU A 219 17.38 -24.77 10.24
CA LEU A 219 18.06 -23.52 9.93
C LEU A 219 17.10 -22.47 9.36
N GLN A 220 16.11 -22.90 8.58
CA GLN A 220 15.05 -22.02 8.08
C GLN A 220 14.20 -21.48 9.24
N LEU A 221 13.77 -22.33 10.18
CA LEU A 221 13.04 -21.90 11.36
C LEU A 221 13.85 -20.91 12.20
N GLN A 222 15.14 -21.17 12.40
CA GLN A 222 16.04 -20.26 13.11
C GLN A 222 16.12 -18.90 12.41
N ALA A 223 16.31 -18.87 11.09
CA ALA A 223 16.36 -17.64 10.31
C ALA A 223 15.04 -16.85 10.38
N LEU A 224 13.89 -17.53 10.33
CA LEU A 224 12.58 -16.92 10.50
C LEU A 224 12.35 -16.36 11.91
N THR A 225 12.83 -17.06 12.94
CA THR A 225 12.74 -16.61 14.34
C THR A 225 13.57 -15.35 14.57
N VAL A 226 14.83 -15.33 14.10
CA VAL A 226 15.68 -14.13 14.18
C VAL A 226 15.04 -12.96 13.43
N HIS A 227 14.51 -13.22 12.24
CA HIS A 227 13.80 -12.19 11.47
C HIS A 227 12.56 -11.66 12.19
N ALA A 228 11.79 -12.53 12.87
CA ALA A 228 10.65 -12.13 13.66
C ALA A 228 11.03 -11.25 14.85
N GLN A 229 12.08 -11.65 15.59
CA GLN A 229 12.56 -10.91 16.75
C GLN A 229 13.05 -9.52 16.34
N ASP A 230 13.81 -9.41 15.25
CA ASP A 230 14.22 -8.12 14.69
C ASP A 230 13.02 -7.25 14.29
N LYS A 231 11.90 -7.84 13.82
CA LYS A 231 10.73 -7.06 13.41
C LYS A 231 9.81 -6.66 14.55
N PHE A 232 9.61 -7.54 15.53
CA PHE A 232 8.53 -7.42 16.50
C PHE A 232 9.00 -7.19 17.93
N CYS A 233 10.27 -7.48 18.26
CA CYS A 233 10.81 -7.34 19.62
C CYS A 233 11.66 -6.07 19.80
N GLN A 234 11.37 -5.02 19.03
CA GLN A 234 12.13 -3.75 19.03
C GLN A 234 11.76 -2.80 20.20
N GLY A 235 10.89 -3.22 21.12
CA GLY A 235 10.47 -2.42 22.27
C GLY A 235 9.95 -3.30 23.41
N THR A 236 9.76 -2.68 24.57
CA THR A 236 9.14 -3.33 25.72
C THR A 236 7.62 -3.20 25.61
N ASP A 237 6.92 -4.33 25.60
CA ASP A 237 5.45 -4.32 25.66
C ASP A 237 4.99 -3.62 26.94
N TYR A 238 4.06 -2.68 26.79
CA TYR A 238 3.39 -2.09 27.95
C TYR A 238 2.62 -3.19 28.68
N ARG A 239 3.00 -3.45 29.93
CA ARG A 239 2.33 -4.40 30.81
C ARG A 239 1.51 -3.62 31.82
N PRO A 240 0.20 -3.42 31.61
CA PRO A 240 -0.63 -2.79 32.61
C PRO A 240 -0.54 -3.59 33.93
N THR A 241 -0.24 -2.86 35.00
CA THR A 241 -0.22 -3.34 36.37
C THR A 241 -1.47 -2.86 37.10
N GLY A 242 -2.03 -3.68 37.98
CA GLY A 242 -3.23 -3.36 38.74
C GLY A 242 -4.47 -4.12 38.28
N VAL A 243 -5.62 -3.65 38.76
CA VAL A 243 -6.93 -4.26 38.52
C VAL A 243 -7.87 -3.25 37.85
N LEU A 244 -8.89 -3.76 37.20
CA LEU A 244 -9.97 -2.96 36.61
C LEU A 244 -10.80 -2.35 37.74
N LEU A 245 -10.86 -1.02 37.79
CA LEU A 245 -11.77 -0.32 38.71
C LEU A 245 -13.23 -0.60 38.32
N GLU A 246 -13.51 -0.54 37.01
CA GLU A 246 -14.79 -0.88 36.42
C GLU A 246 -14.64 -2.08 35.49
N GLY A 247 -15.52 -3.06 35.67
CA GLY A 247 -15.55 -4.26 34.84
C GLY A 247 -16.21 -4.03 33.48
N LEU A 248 -15.84 -4.85 32.50
CA LEU A 248 -16.52 -4.95 31.23
C LEU A 248 -17.83 -5.75 31.40
N ALA A 249 -18.96 -5.05 31.50
CA ALA A 249 -20.27 -5.69 31.59
C ALA A 249 -20.69 -6.37 30.27
N VAL A 250 -20.29 -7.61 30.02
CA VAL A 250 -20.60 -8.40 28.82
C VAL A 250 -21.91 -9.17 29.00
N THR A 251 -22.78 -9.16 28.00
CA THR A 251 -24.02 -9.97 27.97
C THR A 251 -23.86 -11.16 27.02
N SER A 252 -24.70 -12.20 27.19
CA SER A 252 -24.74 -13.36 26.29
C SER A 252 -24.96 -12.92 24.83
N ASP A 253 -25.97 -12.07 24.59
CA ASP A 253 -26.30 -11.55 23.25
C ASP A 253 -25.11 -10.83 22.57
N GLN A 254 -24.33 -10.07 23.34
CA GLN A 254 -23.16 -9.38 22.81
C GLN A 254 -22.06 -10.36 22.40
N LEU A 255 -21.84 -11.40 23.21
CA LEU A 255 -20.87 -12.45 22.92
C LEU A 255 -21.33 -13.32 21.74
N GLN A 256 -22.60 -13.72 21.71
CA GLN A 256 -23.23 -14.42 20.59
C GLN A 256 -23.12 -13.61 19.30
N SER A 257 -23.46 -12.31 19.34
CA SER A 257 -23.34 -11.41 18.19
C SER A 257 -21.89 -11.32 17.67
N ALA A 258 -20.90 -11.33 18.57
CA ALA A 258 -19.50 -11.32 18.19
C ALA A 258 -19.05 -12.65 17.55
N LEU A 259 -19.47 -13.79 18.10
CA LEU A 259 -19.22 -15.12 17.55
C LEU A 259 -19.86 -15.31 16.17
N SER A 260 -21.10 -14.85 16.00
CA SER A 260 -21.84 -14.92 14.73
C SER A 260 -21.22 -14.08 13.60
N LYS A 261 -20.35 -13.11 13.94
CA LYS A 261 -19.59 -12.29 12.98
C LYS A 261 -18.27 -12.92 12.54
N LEU A 262 -17.90 -14.08 13.08
CA LEU A 262 -16.67 -14.76 12.68
C LEU A 262 -16.67 -15.09 11.17
N PRO A 263 -15.54 -14.84 10.47
CA PRO A 263 -15.44 -15.11 9.05
C PRO A 263 -15.17 -16.60 8.78
N ILE A 264 -16.20 -17.30 8.28
CA ILE A 264 -16.21 -18.75 8.05
C ILE A 264 -15.01 -19.25 7.22
N ARG A 265 -14.61 -18.51 6.19
CA ARG A 265 -13.58 -18.93 5.22
C ARG A 265 -12.14 -18.56 5.63
N LYS A 266 -11.93 -18.05 6.85
CA LYS A 266 -10.59 -17.66 7.33
C LYS A 266 -9.95 -18.79 8.13
N ALA A 267 -8.64 -18.96 7.93
CA ALA A 267 -7.84 -19.93 8.67
C ALA A 267 -7.87 -19.68 10.18
N ALA A 268 -7.87 -20.79 10.92
CA ALA A 268 -7.71 -20.85 12.37
C ALA A 268 -6.29 -21.35 12.71
N PRO A 269 -5.75 -20.99 13.88
CA PRO A 269 -4.47 -21.55 14.32
C PRO A 269 -4.59 -23.07 14.58
N PRO A 270 -3.47 -23.82 14.51
CA PRO A 270 -3.42 -25.21 14.97
C PRO A 270 -4.05 -25.39 16.36
N GLY A 271 -4.86 -26.44 16.53
CA GLY A 271 -5.56 -26.74 17.77
C GLY A 271 -6.89 -26.00 17.96
N ALA A 272 -7.23 -25.02 17.12
CA ALA A 272 -8.54 -24.36 17.15
C ALA A 272 -9.49 -24.94 16.10
N ALA A 273 -10.76 -25.15 16.49
CA ALA A 273 -11.81 -25.50 15.54
C ALA A 273 -12.00 -24.39 14.48
N PRO A 274 -12.38 -24.73 13.22
CA PRO A 274 -12.66 -23.75 12.18
C PRO A 274 -13.75 -22.75 12.58
N SER A 275 -13.63 -21.50 12.12
CA SER A 275 -14.57 -20.40 12.45
C SER A 275 -16.04 -20.74 12.16
N ALA A 276 -16.31 -21.66 11.22
CA ALA A 276 -17.65 -22.15 10.93
C ALA A 276 -18.35 -22.76 12.15
N LEU A 277 -17.64 -23.59 12.92
CA LEU A 277 -18.21 -24.29 14.08
C LEU A 277 -18.54 -23.30 15.20
N TRP A 278 -17.62 -22.38 15.50
CA TRP A 278 -17.84 -21.31 16.48
C TRP A 278 -19.05 -20.43 16.14
N LYS A 279 -19.23 -20.14 14.85
CA LYS A 279 -20.35 -19.34 14.37
C LYS A 279 -21.68 -20.10 14.43
N ASN A 280 -21.69 -21.38 14.08
CA ASN A 280 -22.91 -22.19 14.07
C ASN A 280 -23.38 -22.53 15.49
N SER A 281 -22.46 -22.62 16.45
CA SER A 281 -22.76 -22.86 17.86
C SER A 281 -22.68 -21.57 18.71
N ALA A 282 -22.87 -20.40 18.09
CA ALA A 282 -22.62 -19.11 18.75
C ALA A 282 -23.49 -18.88 19.99
N GLU A 283 -24.71 -19.42 20.01
CA GLU A 283 -25.66 -19.33 21.13
C GLU A 283 -25.16 -20.11 22.34
N ASP A 284 -25.01 -21.44 22.19
CA ASP A 284 -24.51 -22.33 23.24
C ASP A 284 -23.14 -21.89 23.78
N LEU A 285 -22.24 -21.46 22.88
CA LEU A 285 -20.91 -20.99 23.24
C LEU A 285 -20.96 -19.65 23.96
N ALA A 286 -21.89 -18.75 23.63
CA ALA A 286 -22.03 -17.49 24.35
C ALA A 286 -22.44 -17.73 25.81
N GLU A 287 -23.40 -18.63 26.05
CA GLU A 287 -23.81 -19.00 27.40
C GLU A 287 -22.66 -19.64 28.17
N THR A 288 -21.98 -20.61 27.55
CA THR A 288 -20.86 -21.34 28.16
C THR A 288 -19.70 -20.41 28.53
N PHE A 289 -19.36 -19.44 27.66
CA PHE A 289 -18.22 -18.55 27.86
C PHE A 289 -18.57 -17.23 28.56
N LEU A 290 -19.85 -16.96 28.88
CA LEU A 290 -20.26 -15.72 29.53
C LEU A 290 -19.60 -15.54 30.90
N TYR A 291 -19.65 -16.57 31.74
CA TYR A 291 -19.05 -16.51 33.08
C TYR A 291 -17.53 -16.30 33.03
N PRO A 292 -16.73 -17.11 32.29
CA PRO A 292 -15.29 -16.86 32.17
C PRO A 292 -14.95 -15.44 31.67
N VAL A 293 -15.67 -14.94 30.67
CA VAL A 293 -15.42 -13.60 30.10
C VAL A 293 -15.73 -12.49 31.11
N THR A 294 -16.89 -12.55 31.76
CA THR A 294 -17.30 -11.55 32.77
C THR A 294 -16.43 -11.62 34.02
N HIS A 295 -15.97 -12.81 34.42
CA HIS A 295 -15.03 -12.98 35.51
C HIS A 295 -13.65 -12.39 35.18
N MET A 296 -13.08 -12.67 34.00
CA MET A 296 -11.73 -12.17 33.65
C MET A 296 -11.65 -10.64 33.50
N TRP A 297 -12.74 -10.02 33.03
CA TRP A 297 -12.83 -8.57 32.86
C TRP A 297 -13.79 -7.91 33.87
N GLY A 298 -14.05 -8.54 35.01
CA GLY A 298 -14.86 -7.96 36.09
C GLY A 298 -14.16 -6.81 36.82
N SER A 299 -14.91 -6.09 37.66
CA SER A 299 -14.31 -5.14 38.59
C SER A 299 -13.41 -5.88 39.60
N GLY A 300 -12.27 -5.30 39.95
CA GLY A 300 -11.25 -5.92 40.80
C GLY A 300 -10.38 -6.97 40.11
N GLN A 301 -10.58 -7.22 38.81
CA GLN A 301 -9.85 -8.27 38.08
C GLN A 301 -8.72 -7.68 37.25
N THR A 302 -7.72 -8.48 36.91
CA THR A 302 -6.54 -7.99 36.18
C THR A 302 -6.83 -7.69 34.69
N GLY A 303 -8.00 -8.09 34.17
CA GLY A 303 -8.37 -7.87 32.78
C GLY A 303 -7.51 -8.64 31.77
N ARG A 304 -6.87 -9.73 32.20
CA ARG A 304 -5.94 -10.50 31.36
C ARG A 304 -6.65 -11.63 30.62
N ALA A 305 -6.53 -11.63 29.30
CA ALA A 305 -6.97 -12.75 28.47
C ALA A 305 -5.99 -13.94 28.59
N PRO A 306 -6.48 -15.18 28.49
CA PRO A 306 -5.64 -16.37 28.38
C PRO A 306 -4.74 -16.28 27.13
N SER A 307 -3.53 -16.87 27.22
CA SER A 307 -2.56 -16.91 26.11
C SER A 307 -3.20 -17.41 24.81
N ILE A 308 -3.98 -18.49 24.87
CA ILE A 308 -4.66 -19.08 23.70
C ILE A 308 -5.59 -18.10 22.97
N TRP A 309 -6.10 -17.05 23.62
CA TRP A 309 -6.96 -16.05 22.97
C TRP A 309 -6.18 -14.87 22.38
N LYS A 310 -5.04 -14.53 22.97
CA LYS A 310 -4.27 -13.32 22.61
C LYS A 310 -3.03 -13.61 21.77
N ASP A 311 -2.42 -14.78 21.94
CA ASP A 311 -1.21 -15.17 21.22
C ASP A 311 -1.59 -15.57 19.79
N ALA A 312 -0.72 -15.22 18.84
CA ALA A 312 -0.95 -15.45 17.43
C ALA A 312 0.05 -16.48 16.88
N ASN A 313 -0.45 -17.48 16.16
CA ASN A 313 0.41 -18.40 15.42
C ASN A 313 0.85 -17.70 14.14
N MET A 314 2.14 -17.36 14.06
CA MET A 314 2.68 -16.61 12.93
C MET A 314 2.94 -17.52 11.73
N VAL A 315 2.43 -17.11 10.57
CA VAL A 315 2.61 -17.77 9.28
C VAL A 315 3.24 -16.77 8.31
N TRP A 316 4.27 -17.21 7.58
CA TRP A 316 4.97 -16.36 6.61
C TRP A 316 4.41 -16.55 5.20
N MET A 317 3.91 -15.46 4.62
CA MET A 317 3.30 -15.45 3.29
C MET A 317 4.11 -14.59 2.31
N PRO A 318 4.50 -15.10 1.14
CA PRO A 318 5.22 -14.30 0.15
C PRO A 318 4.45 -13.04 -0.28
N LYS A 319 5.17 -11.93 -0.46
CA LYS A 319 4.63 -10.74 -1.12
C LYS A 319 4.37 -11.08 -2.60
N PRO A 320 3.20 -10.71 -3.17
CA PRO A 320 2.91 -10.93 -4.58
C PRO A 320 4.04 -10.41 -5.47
N ASN A 321 4.42 -11.20 -6.47
CA ASN A 321 5.43 -10.87 -7.47
C ASN A 321 6.81 -10.52 -6.88
N LYS A 322 7.13 -11.00 -5.67
CA LYS A 322 8.46 -10.87 -5.07
C LYS A 322 9.07 -12.25 -4.83
N ASP A 323 10.39 -12.32 -4.90
CA ASP A 323 11.15 -13.55 -4.68
C ASP A 323 10.87 -14.11 -3.26
N PRO A 324 10.28 -15.30 -3.13
CA PRO A 324 9.91 -15.90 -1.84
C PRO A 324 11.11 -16.45 -1.07
N SER A 325 12.30 -16.55 -1.67
CA SER A 325 13.52 -16.99 -0.99
C SER A 325 14.09 -15.94 -0.04
N LEU A 326 13.72 -14.67 -0.23
CA LEU A 326 14.18 -13.55 0.59
C LEU A 326 13.23 -13.29 1.77
N LEU A 327 13.75 -13.34 2.99
CA LEU A 327 12.97 -13.11 4.22
C LEU A 327 12.24 -11.75 4.23
N ALA A 328 12.90 -10.69 3.74
CA ALA A 328 12.31 -9.36 3.62
C ALA A 328 11.09 -9.31 2.67
N ASN A 329 10.94 -10.30 1.80
CA ASN A 329 9.81 -10.44 0.89
C ASN A 329 8.66 -11.26 1.47
N LEU A 330 8.76 -11.74 2.70
CA LEU A 330 7.69 -12.43 3.39
C LEU A 330 6.84 -11.43 4.20
N ARG A 331 5.55 -11.71 4.32
CA ARG A 331 4.62 -11.03 5.23
C ARG A 331 4.30 -11.95 6.39
N PRO A 332 4.52 -11.51 7.63
CA PRO A 332 4.03 -12.24 8.79
C PRO A 332 2.51 -12.06 8.90
N ILE A 333 1.79 -13.17 9.03
CA ILE A 333 0.35 -13.23 9.26
C ILE A 333 0.12 -13.93 10.61
N GLY A 334 -0.48 -13.23 11.57
CA GLY A 334 -0.84 -13.82 12.86
C GLY A 334 -2.21 -14.49 12.81
N LEU A 335 -2.26 -15.81 12.98
CA LEU A 335 -3.51 -16.55 13.16
C LEU A 335 -3.90 -16.53 14.64
N VAL A 336 -4.96 -15.78 14.95
CA VAL A 336 -5.53 -15.68 16.30
C VAL A 336 -6.73 -16.63 16.45
N HIS A 337 -6.87 -17.21 17.64
CA HIS A 337 -7.96 -18.10 18.00
C HIS A 337 -9.35 -17.43 17.78
N PRO A 338 -10.37 -18.18 17.30
CA PRO A 338 -11.70 -17.62 17.05
C PRO A 338 -12.31 -16.87 18.24
N MET A 339 -12.23 -17.42 19.46
CA MET A 339 -12.66 -16.70 20.67
C MET A 339 -11.95 -15.35 20.85
N GLY A 340 -10.63 -15.30 20.69
CA GLY A 340 -9.87 -14.05 20.76
C GLY A 340 -10.34 -13.02 19.75
N LYS A 341 -10.62 -13.45 18.50
CA LYS A 341 -11.20 -12.58 17.46
C LYS A 341 -12.61 -12.08 17.82
N SER A 342 -13.44 -12.93 18.43
CA SER A 342 -14.78 -12.55 18.91
C SER A 342 -14.68 -11.50 20.02
N ILE A 343 -13.79 -11.69 21.00
CA ILE A 343 -13.55 -10.69 22.05
C ILE A 343 -13.05 -9.36 21.47
N CYS A 344 -12.10 -9.40 20.52
CA CYS A 344 -11.66 -8.18 19.81
C CYS A 344 -12.82 -7.50 19.06
N THR A 345 -13.75 -8.27 18.49
CA THR A 345 -14.95 -7.74 17.81
C THR A 345 -15.90 -7.08 18.81
N LEU A 346 -16.07 -7.65 19.99
CA LEU A 346 -16.85 -7.08 21.09
C LEU A 346 -16.21 -5.79 21.62
N LEU A 347 -14.91 -5.80 21.91
CA LEU A 347 -14.19 -4.59 22.34
C LEU A 347 -14.28 -3.50 21.28
N ARG A 348 -14.10 -3.86 20.00
CA ARG A 348 -14.27 -2.94 18.88
C ARG A 348 -15.66 -2.34 18.84
N SER A 349 -16.74 -3.09 19.11
CA SER A 349 -18.09 -2.54 19.05
C SER A 349 -18.34 -1.45 20.11
N ARG A 350 -17.63 -1.50 21.24
CA ARG A 350 -17.67 -0.48 22.29
C ARG A 350 -16.76 0.71 22.03
N LEU A 351 -15.55 0.44 21.55
CA LEU A 351 -14.54 1.49 21.31
C LEU A 351 -14.85 2.30 20.05
N LEU A 352 -15.40 1.67 19.01
CA LEU A 352 -15.55 2.32 17.71
C LEU A 352 -16.48 3.55 17.74
N PRO A 353 -17.64 3.58 18.44
CA PRO A 353 -18.46 4.78 18.55
C PRO A 353 -17.72 5.98 19.13
N VAL A 354 -16.96 5.77 20.22
CA VAL A 354 -16.16 6.81 20.89
C VAL A 354 -15.03 7.28 19.97
N LEU A 355 -14.30 6.33 19.37
CA LEU A 355 -13.20 6.63 18.46
C LEU A 355 -13.67 7.32 17.17
N THR A 356 -14.85 6.98 16.66
CA THR A 356 -15.39 7.57 15.44
C THR A 356 -15.58 9.08 15.59
N GLN A 357 -16.07 9.53 16.74
CA GLN A 357 -16.20 10.97 17.03
C GLN A 357 -14.84 11.67 17.04
N ALA A 358 -13.82 11.05 17.63
CA ALA A 358 -12.46 11.59 17.62
C ALA A 358 -11.79 11.57 16.23
N LEU A 359 -12.19 10.63 15.36
CA LEU A 359 -11.59 10.42 14.03
C LEU A 359 -12.27 11.22 12.92
N ILE A 360 -13.52 11.68 13.12
CA ILE A 360 -14.30 12.33 12.06
C ILE A 360 -13.62 13.59 11.53
N THR A 361 -13.00 14.38 12.41
CA THR A 361 -12.30 15.62 12.07
C THR A 361 -10.86 15.41 11.60
N ARG A 362 -10.31 14.20 11.79
CA ARG A 362 -8.92 13.88 11.44
C ARG A 362 -8.82 13.34 10.02
N PRO A 363 -7.77 13.69 9.26
CA PRO A 363 -7.51 13.13 7.92
C PRO A 363 -6.94 11.70 7.99
N GLN A 364 -7.57 10.83 8.79
CA GLN A 364 -7.25 9.41 8.91
C GLN A 364 -8.13 8.59 7.95
N PHE A 365 -7.54 8.06 6.88
CA PHE A 365 -8.28 7.31 5.86
C PHE A 365 -8.18 5.79 6.04
N ALA A 366 -7.02 5.31 6.49
CA ALA A 366 -6.83 3.89 6.73
C ALA A 366 -7.63 3.41 7.95
N TYR A 367 -8.22 2.22 7.83
CA TYR A 367 -8.96 1.52 8.88
C TYR A 367 -10.20 2.25 9.44
N ALA A 368 -10.61 3.36 8.82
CA ALA A 368 -11.80 4.11 9.18
C ALA A 368 -12.99 3.70 8.30
N LYS A 369 -14.15 3.46 8.92
CA LYS A 369 -15.38 3.08 8.21
C LYS A 369 -15.79 4.21 7.26
N GLY A 370 -16.16 3.86 6.02
CA GLY A 370 -16.60 4.83 5.02
C GLY A 370 -15.49 5.70 4.43
N ARG A 371 -14.22 5.32 4.65
CA ARG A 371 -13.06 5.97 4.04
C ARG A 371 -12.22 4.94 3.30
N SER A 372 -11.59 5.39 2.23
CA SER A 372 -10.78 4.60 1.31
C SER A 372 -9.47 5.33 1.02
N THR A 373 -8.53 4.61 0.38
CA THR A 373 -7.31 5.23 -0.16
C THR A 373 -7.62 6.25 -1.25
N LEU A 374 -8.75 6.08 -1.97
CA LEU A 374 -9.21 7.04 -2.97
C LEU A 374 -9.61 8.38 -2.34
N ASP A 375 -10.26 8.37 -1.17
CA ASP A 375 -10.63 9.61 -0.47
C ASP A 375 -9.41 10.44 -0.07
N ALA A 376 -8.29 9.79 0.28
CA ALA A 376 -7.04 10.46 0.56
C ALA A 376 -6.51 11.19 -0.69
N LEU A 377 -6.55 10.52 -1.85
CA LEU A 377 -6.15 11.08 -3.14
C LEU A 377 -7.07 12.21 -3.59
N LEU A 378 -8.40 12.03 -3.49
CA LEU A 378 -9.39 13.05 -3.83
C LEU A 378 -9.26 14.28 -2.94
N ARG A 379 -8.94 14.11 -1.65
CA ARG A 379 -8.66 15.25 -0.77
C ARG A 379 -7.42 16.02 -1.22
N ALA A 380 -6.36 15.33 -1.61
CA ALA A 380 -5.16 15.96 -2.16
C ALA A 380 -5.48 16.72 -3.45
N HIS A 381 -6.20 16.09 -4.39
CA HIS A 381 -6.70 16.72 -5.61
C HIS A 381 -7.58 17.95 -5.33
N GLY A 382 -8.57 17.83 -4.47
CA GLY A 382 -9.51 18.90 -4.14
C GLY A 382 -8.85 20.08 -3.44
N HIS A 383 -7.84 19.83 -2.59
CA HIS A 383 -7.02 20.90 -2.03
C HIS A 383 -6.24 21.62 -3.13
N LEU A 384 -5.53 20.87 -3.99
CA LEU A 384 -4.76 21.44 -5.10
C LEU A 384 -5.63 22.23 -6.09
N THR A 385 -6.86 21.78 -6.35
CA THR A 385 -7.83 22.47 -7.22
C THR A 385 -8.39 23.72 -6.58
N ARG A 386 -8.83 23.68 -5.30
CA ARG A 386 -9.36 24.86 -4.61
C ARG A 386 -8.32 25.97 -4.49
N THR A 387 -7.11 25.61 -4.06
CA THR A 387 -5.98 26.55 -4.02
C THR A 387 -5.64 27.09 -5.41
N ARG A 388 -6.07 26.45 -6.50
CA ARG A 388 -5.91 26.95 -7.87
C ARG A 388 -7.08 27.83 -8.35
N GLN A 389 -8.30 27.62 -7.85
CA GLN A 389 -9.48 28.42 -8.19
C GLN A 389 -9.58 29.72 -7.37
N GLU A 390 -9.01 29.74 -6.17
CA GLU A 390 -8.81 30.94 -5.35
C GLU A 390 -7.63 31.82 -5.86
N ILE A 391 -7.07 31.49 -7.03
CA ILE A 391 -6.02 32.21 -7.79
C ILE A 391 -6.60 32.72 -9.10
#